data_AF-A0A9P5ZPV6-F1
#
_entry.id   AF-A0A9P5ZPV6-F1
#
_cell.length_a   1.000
_cell.length_b   1.000
_cell.length_c   1.000
_cell.angle_alpha   90.00
_cell.angle_beta   90.00
_cell.angle_gamma   90.00
#
_symmetry.space_group_name_H-M   'P 1'
#
loop_
_entity.id
_entity.type
_entity.pdbx_description
1 polymer ?
#
loop_
_entity_poly.entity_id
_entity_poly.type
_entity_poly.pdbx_seq_one_letter_code
_entity_poly.pdbx_strand_id
1 'polypeptide(L)'
;MSTAMNTVLAIPELLRQIFEWSTQRDNCSNILVSKAWFEEAITVLWRHVYSLRPLLNLLGPMKLVLLESGERRYMSIPTAYTAN
;
A
#
# COMPACT_ATOMS: atom_id res chain seq x y z
N MET A 1 8.86 22.06 31.31
CA MET A 1 8.12 20.82 31.08
C MET A 1 9.00 19.91 30.25
N SER A 2 9.46 18.80 30.82
CA SER A 2 10.42 17.90 30.17
C SER A 2 9.72 17.15 29.05
N THR A 3 9.90 17.57 27.81
CA THR A 3 9.61 16.77 26.63
C THR A 3 10.65 15.67 26.56
N ALA A 4 10.51 14.63 27.38
CA ALA A 4 11.14 13.35 27.09
C ALA A 4 10.48 12.84 25.80
N MET A 5 10.92 13.35 24.65
CA MET A 5 10.56 12.81 23.35
C MET A 5 10.89 11.32 23.44
N ASN A 6 9.91 10.46 23.20
CA ASN A 6 10.06 9.01 23.17
C ASN A 6 11.12 8.64 22.11
N THR A 7 12.40 8.68 22.49
CA THR A 7 13.55 8.41 21.62
C THR A 7 13.55 6.96 21.14
N VAL A 8 12.88 6.08 21.88
CA VAL A 8 12.70 4.67 21.53
C VAL A 8 11.94 4.51 20.21
N LEU A 9 10.88 5.30 19.99
CA LEU A 9 10.09 5.28 18.75
C LEU A 9 10.72 6.15 17.64
N ALA A 10 11.92 6.68 17.87
CA ALA A 10 12.74 7.29 16.83
C ALA A 10 13.78 6.32 16.26
N ILE A 11 13.96 5.15 16.87
CA ILE A 11 14.88 4.10 16.39
C ILE A 11 14.16 3.31 15.29
N PRO A 12 14.62 3.38 14.02
CA PRO A 12 13.94 2.74 12.90
C PRO A 12 13.82 1.22 13.03
N GLU A 13 14.84 0.56 13.58
CA GLU A 13 14.88 -0.89 13.76
C GLU A 13 13.80 -1.39 14.73
N LEU A 14 13.57 -0.62 15.81
CA LEU A 14 12.53 -0.94 16.78
C LEU A 14 11.14 -0.70 16.20
N LEU A 15 10.96 0.39 15.45
CA LEU A 15 9.71 0.63 14.72
C LEU A 15 9.42 -0.49 13.73
N ARG A 16 10.42 -0.91 12.96
CA ARG A 16 10.30 -2.01 11.99
C ARG A 16 9.89 -3.31 12.68
N GLN A 17 10.54 -3.66 13.79
CA GLN A 17 10.15 -4.83 14.58
C GLN A 17 8.71 -4.70 15.07
N ILE A 18 8.27 -3.57 15.61
CA ILE A 18 6.87 -3.40 16.04
C ILE A 18 5.89 -3.58 14.85
N PHE A 19 6.22 -3.02 13.69
CA PHE A 19 5.38 -3.09 12.50
C PHE A 19 5.33 -4.49 11.88
N GLU A 20 6.39 -5.30 11.99
CA GLU A 20 6.39 -6.71 11.56
C GLU A 20 5.39 -7.56 12.35
N TRP A 21 5.10 -7.20 13.59
CA TRP A 21 4.12 -7.90 14.44
C TRP A 21 2.71 -7.29 14.36
N SER A 22 2.57 -6.18 13.64
CA SER A 22 1.31 -5.45 13.47
C SER A 22 0.53 -5.99 12.26
N THR A 23 -0.80 -5.84 12.28
CA THR A 23 -1.60 -6.26 11.13
C THR A 23 -1.40 -5.33 9.94
N GLN A 24 -1.76 -5.79 8.73
CA GLN A 24 -1.73 -4.94 7.53
C GLN A 24 -2.58 -3.68 7.70
N ARG A 25 -3.74 -3.79 8.38
CA ARG A 25 -4.62 -2.65 8.66
C ARG A 25 -3.93 -1.64 9.59
N ASP A 26 -3.27 -2.12 10.64
CA ASP A 26 -2.58 -1.25 11.60
C ASP A 26 -1.39 -0.55 10.93
N ASN A 27 -0.64 -1.28 10.09
CA ASN A 27 0.46 -0.70 9.33
C ASN A 27 -0.02 0.39 8.35
N CYS A 28 -1.20 0.26 7.74
CA CYS A 28 -1.79 1.35 6.96
C CYS A 28 -2.04 2.61 7.80
N SER A 29 -2.44 2.47 9.06
CA SER A 29 -2.61 3.60 9.99
C SER A 29 -1.26 4.17 10.44
N ASN A 30 -0.27 3.31 10.73
CA ASN A 30 1.07 3.71 11.18
C ASN A 30 1.79 4.59 10.14
N ILE A 31 1.58 4.33 8.86
CA ILE A 31 2.13 5.12 7.73
C ILE A 31 1.73 6.61 7.81
N LEU A 32 0.60 6.94 8.44
CA LEU A 32 0.05 8.31 8.49
C LEU A 32 0.58 9.16 9.66
N VAL A 33 1.37 8.58 10.58
CA VAL A 33 1.78 9.25 11.83
C VAL A 33 2.90 10.27 11.62
N SER A 34 3.98 9.87 10.94
CA SER A 34 5.14 10.72 10.67
C SER A 34 5.96 10.17 9.51
N LYS A 35 6.89 10.98 8.96
CA LYS A 35 7.79 10.53 7.90
C LYS A 35 8.63 9.30 8.31
N ALA A 36 9.13 9.27 9.55
CA ALA A 36 9.91 8.14 10.05
C ALA A 36 9.07 6.86 10.13
N TRP A 37 7.81 6.99 10.57
CA TRP A 37 6.89 5.85 10.63
C TRP A 37 6.46 5.39 9.25
N PHE A 38 6.24 6.33 8.32
CA PHE A 38 5.96 6.04 6.92
C PHE A 38 7.04 5.14 6.31
N GLU A 39 8.31 5.53 6.41
CA GLU A 39 9.44 4.81 5.81
C GLU A 39 9.54 3.37 6.33
N GLU A 40 9.31 3.17 7.63
CA GLU A 40 9.38 1.85 8.24
C GLU A 40 8.13 1.00 7.97
N ALA A 41 6.94 1.56 8.17
CA ALA A 41 5.68 0.84 7.98
C ALA A 41 5.44 0.49 6.50
N ILE A 42 5.83 1.36 5.56
CA ILE A 42 5.71 1.07 4.12
C ILE A 42 6.64 -0.07 3.73
N THR A 43 7.86 -0.13 4.27
CA THR A 43 8.81 -1.22 4.02
C THR A 43 8.20 -2.57 4.44
N VAL A 44 7.59 -2.63 5.63
CA VAL A 44 6.93 -3.85 6.11
C VAL A 44 5.68 -4.19 5.30
N LEU A 45 4.83 -3.20 5.00
CA LEU A 45 3.59 -3.39 4.25
C LEU A 45 3.85 -3.96 2.84
N TRP A 46 4.90 -3.47 2.18
CA TRP A 46 5.26 -3.85 0.81
C TRP A 46 6.15 -5.08 0.70
N ARG A 47 6.75 -5.55 1.81
CA ARG A 47 7.59 -6.76 1.82
C ARG A 47 6.81 -8.03 1.43
N HIS A 48 5.52 -8.10 1.75
CA HIS A 48 4.67 -9.27 1.53
C HIS A 48 3.44 -8.95 0.67
N VAL A 49 3.66 -8.48 -0.55
CA VAL A 49 2.58 -8.18 -1.51
C VAL A 49 2.18 -9.46 -2.24
N TYR A 50 1.28 -10.23 -1.64
CA TYR A 50 0.72 -11.44 -2.26
C TYR A 50 -0.23 -11.17 -3.43
N SER A 51 -0.61 -9.90 -3.63
CA SER A 51 -1.54 -9.50 -4.69
C SER A 51 -1.04 -8.22 -5.35
N LEU A 52 -0.99 -8.20 -6.68
CA LEU A 52 -0.71 -6.98 -7.44
C LEU A 52 -1.88 -5.99 -7.41
N ARG A 53 -3.04 -6.37 -6.85
CA ARG A 53 -4.24 -5.52 -6.85
C ARG A 53 -4.00 -4.13 -6.22
N PRO A 54 -3.37 -4.01 -5.04
CA PRO A 54 -3.09 -2.69 -4.46
C PRO A 54 -2.18 -1.83 -5.34
N LEU A 55 -1.19 -2.42 -6.01
CA LEU A 55 -0.31 -1.70 -6.96
C LEU A 55 -1.08 -1.18 -8.14
N LEU A 56 -1.87 -2.05 -8.77
CA LEU A 56 -2.58 -1.68 -9.98
C LEU A 56 -3.70 -0.66 -9.70
N ASN A 57 -4.25 -0.64 -8.49
CA ASN A 57 -5.17 0.41 -8.04
C ASN A 57 -4.50 1.80 -7.93
N LEU A 58 -3.16 1.87 -7.79
CA LEU A 58 -2.44 3.15 -7.83
C LEU A 58 -2.44 3.77 -9.24
N LEU A 59 -2.53 2.94 -10.28
CA LEU A 59 -2.58 3.40 -11.67
C LEU A 59 -3.97 3.92 -12.06
N GLY A 60 -5.01 3.51 -11.34
CA GLY A 60 -6.38 3.97 -11.52
C GLY A 60 -7.42 2.93 -11.06
N PRO A 61 -8.71 3.28 -11.11
CA PRO A 61 -9.79 2.36 -10.77
C PRO A 61 -9.76 1.11 -11.67
N MET A 62 -9.50 -0.06 -11.09
CA MET A 62 -9.51 -1.31 -11.83
C MET A 62 -10.90 -1.95 -11.87
N LYS A 63 -11.34 -2.34 -13.07
CA LYS A 63 -12.50 -3.22 -13.25
C LYS A 63 -12.02 -4.66 -13.42
N LEU A 64 -12.58 -5.57 -12.62
CA LEU A 64 -12.42 -7.00 -12.85
C LEU A 64 -13.19 -7.36 -14.12
N VAL A 65 -12.47 -7.73 -15.17
CA VAL A 65 -13.07 -8.36 -16.35
C VAL A 65 -13.02 -9.86 -16.13
N LEU A 66 -14.16 -10.45 -15.81
CA LEU A 66 -14.30 -11.91 -15.84
C LEU A 66 -14.36 -12.31 -17.31
N LEU A 67 -13.28 -12.93 -17.79
CA LEU A 67 -13.29 -13.57 -19.10
C LEU A 67 -14.12 -14.85 -18.98
N GLU A 68 -15.39 -14.75 -19.37
CA GLU A 68 -16.14 -15.94 -19.73
C GLU A 68 -15.44 -16.56 -20.95
N SER A 69 -14.95 -17.79 -20.79
CA SER A 69 -14.22 -18.60 -21.77
C SER A 69 -12.71 -18.27 -21.94
N GLY A 70 -11.88 -19.17 -21.42
CA GLY A 70 -10.80 -19.86 -22.14
C GLY A 70 -9.64 -19.12 -22.84
N GLU A 71 -9.76 -17.87 -23.25
CA GLU A 71 -8.71 -17.18 -24.01
C GLU A 71 -8.50 -15.75 -23.51
N ARG A 72 -7.33 -15.53 -22.88
CA ARG A 72 -6.90 -14.21 -22.45
C ARG A 72 -6.49 -13.39 -23.67
N ARG A 73 -7.38 -12.52 -24.16
CA ARG A 73 -7.02 -11.50 -25.15
C ARG A 73 -7.19 -10.11 -24.53
N TYR A 74 -6.07 -9.41 -24.36
CA TYR A 74 -6.06 -8.01 -23.96
C TYR A 74 -6.53 -7.15 -25.14
N MET A 75 -7.66 -6.45 -25.01
CA MET A 75 -8.08 -5.42 -25.95
C MET A 75 -7.86 -4.03 -25.36
N SER A 76 -7.18 -3.17 -26.10
CA SER A 76 -7.06 -1.74 -25.85
C SER A 76 -8.38 -1.01 -26.16
N ILE A 77 -8.74 -0.05 -25.30
CA ILE A 77 -9.97 0.76 -25.43
C ILE A 77 -9.76 1.82 -26.52
N PRO A 78 -10.62 1.92 -27.56
CA PRO A 78 -10.62 3.05 -28.47
C PRO A 78 -11.18 4.31 -27.79
N THR A 79 -10.44 5.41 -27.88
CA THR A 79 -10.62 6.71 -27.21
C THR A 79 -11.82 7.56 -27.66
N ALA A 80 -12.89 6.95 -28.20
CA ALA A 80 -13.89 7.70 -28.98
C ALA A 80 -15.23 8.04 -28.28
N TYR A 81 -15.41 7.74 -26.99
CA TYR A 81 -16.69 8.01 -26.32
C TYR A 81 -16.54 8.79 -25.01
N THR A 82 -15.98 9.99 -25.11
CA THR A 82 -16.30 11.08 -24.16
C THR A 82 -17.00 12.18 -24.96
N ALA A 83 -18.29 11.97 -25.20
CA ALA A 83 -19.16 13.00 -25.76
C ALA A 83 -19.59 13.94 -24.62
N ASN A 84 -19.23 15.22 -24.75
CA ASN A 84 -19.90 16.33 -24.09
C ASN A 84 -20.95 16.90 -25.07
#